data_AF-A0A0L0ELX1-F1
#
_entry.id   AF-A0A0L0ELX1-F1
#
_cell.length_a   1.000
_cell.length_b   1.000
_cell.length_c   1.000
_cell.angle_alpha   90.00
_cell.angle_beta   90.00
_cell.angle_gamma   90.00
#
_symmetry.space_group_name_H-M   'P 1'
#
loop_
_entity.id
_entity.type
_entity.pdbx_description
1 polymer ?
#
loop_
_entity_poly.entity_id
_entity_poly.type
_entity_poly.pdbx_seq_one_letter_code
_entity_poly.pdbx_strand_id
1 'polypeptide(L)'
;MGIKYVVAVFSALAMVFLTLALQFYFFKDTRRHQPVINNSADLVTYSSQWVDAAIQPLPRLEHYDVGWVQLGKALFKSPLLSADNTTSCASCHDLYNGGDDGFPVSVGINQQLGNRNAPSVINAVFNFRQFWDGRSPDLTSQLPLPIHNPLEMASNWPQVIGKLNQQPHFVNSFEALSEDGITPENITKAIVAFQMSLVSENTPIDAYLLGNQQALTAQQQRGYRKFVELGCVTCHQGRNIGGNIYQKMGRLDRMPKALLNDAGRYQLTRNEQDKFVFKVPSLRNVAHTGPYFHNGSVVQLSDAIRIMASGQLGLELSDEDVSDLEALLHAFSGELPRSLKE
;
A
#
# COMPACT_ATOMS: atom_id res chain seq x y z
N MET A 1 -43.51 6.32 51.41
CA MET A 1 -42.35 6.38 50.51
C MET A 1 -42.28 7.82 49.99
N GLY A 2 -41.39 8.63 50.57
CA GLY A 2 -41.55 10.09 50.62
C GLY A 2 -41.15 10.80 49.33
N ILE A 3 -41.70 12.01 49.13
CA ILE A 3 -41.44 12.96 48.03
C ILE A 3 -39.95 13.07 47.67
N LYS A 4 -39.04 12.90 48.64
CA LYS A 4 -37.58 12.85 48.44
C LYS A 4 -37.11 11.75 47.46
N TYR A 5 -37.75 10.57 47.46
CA TYR A 5 -37.44 9.49 46.52
C TYR A 5 -37.89 9.83 45.09
N VAL A 6 -39.05 10.47 44.95
CA VAL A 6 -39.56 10.90 43.65
C VAL A 6 -38.62 11.94 43.05
N VAL A 7 -38.21 12.96 43.83
CA VAL A 7 -37.25 13.98 43.38
C VAL A 7 -35.90 13.37 43.00
N ALA A 8 -35.39 12.39 43.76
CA ALA A 8 -34.13 11.72 43.44
C ALA A 8 -34.18 10.94 42.12
N VAL A 9 -35.29 10.23 41.85
CA VAL A 9 -35.48 9.47 40.61
C VAL A 9 -35.61 10.40 39.40
N PHE A 10 -36.36 11.51 39.52
CA PHE A 10 -36.49 12.49 38.43
C PHE A 10 -35.16 13.20 38.13
N SER A 11 -34.38 13.54 39.15
CA SER A 11 -33.04 14.12 38.95
C SER A 11 -32.08 13.15 38.26
N ALA A 12 -32.12 11.86 38.62
CA ALA A 12 -31.31 10.83 37.97
C ALA A 12 -31.70 10.64 36.50
N LEU A 13 -33.00 10.59 36.20
CA LEU A 13 -33.50 10.50 34.82
C LEU A 13 -33.11 11.72 33.98
N ALA A 14 -33.24 12.94 34.53
CA ALA A 14 -32.84 14.16 33.83
C ALA A 14 -31.33 14.17 33.49
N MET A 15 -30.49 13.63 34.39
CA MET A 15 -29.05 13.53 34.16
C MET A 15 -28.72 12.51 33.05
N VAL A 16 -29.45 11.39 32.98
CA VAL A 16 -29.33 10.40 31.88
C VAL A 16 -29.79 10.98 30.55
N PHE A 17 -30.88 11.75 30.52
CA PHE A 17 -31.33 12.41 29.30
C PHE A 17 -30.33 13.46 28.82
N LEU A 18 -29.71 14.22 29.74
CA LEU A 18 -28.69 15.21 29.41
C LEU A 18 -27.42 14.56 28.84
N THR A 19 -26.96 13.44 29.41
CA THR A 19 -25.80 12.71 28.88
C THR A 19 -26.08 12.09 27.52
N LEU A 20 -27.27 11.51 27.31
CA LEU A 20 -27.67 11.00 26.00
C LEU A 20 -27.83 12.12 24.95
N ALA A 21 -28.37 13.27 25.34
CA ALA A 21 -28.49 14.43 24.45
C ALA A 21 -27.12 15.01 24.08
N LEU A 22 -26.17 15.07 25.03
CA LEU A 22 -24.79 15.47 24.78
C LEU A 22 -24.08 14.46 23.86
N GLN A 23 -24.20 13.16 24.14
CA GLN A 23 -23.67 12.11 23.26
C GLN A 23 -24.25 12.22 21.85
N PHE A 24 -25.55 12.46 21.71
CA PHE A 24 -26.19 12.65 20.41
C PHE A 24 -25.71 13.94 19.70
N TYR A 25 -25.52 15.04 20.44
CA TYR A 25 -25.00 16.29 19.90
C TYR A 25 -23.56 16.11 19.39
N PHE A 26 -22.68 15.50 20.18
CA PHE A 26 -21.30 15.18 19.76
C PHE A 26 -21.27 14.15 18.62
N PHE A 27 -22.18 13.19 18.59
CA PHE A 27 -22.35 12.23 17.48
C PHE A 27 -22.88 12.90 16.19
N LYS A 28 -23.57 14.03 16.30
CA LYS A 28 -24.05 14.80 15.14
C LYS A 28 -22.94 15.70 14.59
N ASP A 29 -22.06 16.21 15.45
CA ASP A 29 -20.91 17.04 15.05
C ASP A 29 -19.83 16.23 14.32
N THR A 30 -19.63 14.96 14.69
CA THR A 30 -18.74 14.05 13.93
C THR A 30 -19.23 13.74 12.52
N ARG A 31 -20.51 13.99 12.18
CA ARG A 31 -21.01 13.89 10.79
C ARG A 31 -20.74 15.13 9.93
N ARG A 32 -20.28 16.25 10.50
CA ARG A 32 -19.93 17.45 9.73
C ARG A 32 -18.56 17.37 9.04
N HIS A 33 -17.79 16.33 9.31
CA HIS A 33 -16.65 15.95 8.48
C HIS A 33 -17.06 14.76 7.62
N GLN A 34 -17.93 15.01 6.64
CA GLN A 34 -17.97 14.12 5.48
C GLN A 34 -16.60 14.27 4.78
N PRO A 35 -15.81 13.20 4.64
CA PRO A 35 -14.66 13.26 3.75
C PRO A 35 -15.21 13.59 2.36
N VAL A 36 -14.59 14.58 1.72
CA VAL A 36 -14.80 14.89 0.31
C VAL A 36 -14.78 13.57 -0.47
N ILE A 37 -15.85 13.32 -1.22
CA ILE A 37 -16.04 12.08 -1.97
C ILE A 37 -14.83 11.86 -2.89
N ASN A 38 -14.25 10.66 -2.82
CA ASN A 38 -13.22 10.19 -3.73
C ASN A 38 -13.78 10.17 -5.17
N ASN A 39 -13.57 11.25 -5.93
CA ASN A 39 -13.89 11.33 -7.36
C ASN A 39 -13.08 10.35 -8.24
N SER A 40 -12.22 9.51 -7.65
CA SER A 40 -11.47 8.45 -8.30
C SER A 40 -12.18 7.09 -8.30
N ALA A 41 -13.17 6.87 -7.41
CA ALA A 41 -13.91 5.61 -7.36
C ALA A 41 -14.74 5.35 -8.62
N ASP A 42 -15.17 6.41 -9.30
CA ASP A 42 -15.88 6.32 -10.58
C ASP A 42 -14.94 6.08 -11.77
N LEU A 43 -13.64 6.35 -11.61
CA LEU A 43 -12.66 6.21 -12.69
C LEU A 43 -12.09 4.81 -12.83
N VAL A 44 -12.16 3.97 -11.79
CA VAL A 44 -11.59 2.62 -11.80
C VAL A 44 -12.50 1.69 -11.02
N THR A 45 -12.95 0.62 -11.66
CA THR A 45 -13.86 -0.37 -11.05
C THR A 45 -13.27 -1.77 -11.11
N TYR A 46 -13.61 -2.57 -10.11
CA TYR A 46 -13.12 -3.94 -9.97
C TYR A 46 -14.27 -4.90 -9.70
N SER A 47 -14.15 -6.13 -10.20
CA SER A 47 -14.95 -7.26 -9.74
C SER A 47 -14.14 -8.08 -8.74
N SER A 48 -14.79 -8.52 -7.66
CA SER A 48 -14.13 -9.33 -6.63
C SER A 48 -14.76 -10.72 -6.59
N GLN A 49 -13.91 -11.73 -6.42
CA GLN A 49 -14.31 -13.08 -6.08
C GLN A 49 -13.71 -13.45 -4.72
N TRP A 50 -14.36 -14.37 -4.01
CA TRP A 50 -13.95 -14.80 -2.68
C TRP A 50 -13.89 -16.31 -2.63
N VAL A 51 -12.94 -16.82 -1.86
CA VAL A 51 -12.72 -18.26 -1.66
C VAL A 51 -12.63 -18.56 -0.18
N ASP A 52 -12.85 -19.81 0.21
CA ASP A 52 -12.67 -20.24 1.60
C ASP A 52 -11.19 -20.53 1.90
N ALA A 53 -10.38 -19.46 1.98
CA ALA A 53 -8.95 -19.52 2.27
C ALA A 53 -8.43 -18.21 2.90
N ALA A 54 -7.29 -18.25 3.59
CA ALA A 54 -6.68 -17.03 4.15
C ALA A 54 -6.16 -16.08 3.06
N ILE A 55 -5.61 -16.63 1.97
CA ILE A 55 -5.24 -15.85 0.78
C ILE A 55 -6.47 -15.72 -0.12
N GLN A 56 -6.70 -14.51 -0.62
CA GLN A 56 -7.83 -14.20 -1.51
C GLN A 56 -7.31 -13.78 -2.89
N PRO A 57 -8.04 -14.11 -3.98
CA PRO A 57 -7.65 -13.65 -5.31
C PRO A 57 -7.65 -12.12 -5.40
N LEU A 58 -6.83 -11.55 -6.30
CA LEU A 58 -6.92 -10.12 -6.60
C LEU A 58 -8.31 -9.78 -7.16
N PRO A 59 -8.84 -8.59 -6.84
CA PRO A 59 -9.94 -8.03 -7.61
C PRO A 59 -9.49 -7.83 -9.06
N ARG A 60 -10.33 -8.25 -10.01
CA ARG A 60 -10.09 -8.06 -11.43
C ARG A 60 -10.48 -6.64 -11.82
N LEU A 61 -9.59 -5.95 -12.53
CA LEU A 61 -9.87 -4.65 -13.13
C LEU A 61 -10.91 -4.81 -14.24
N GLU A 62 -12.09 -4.22 -14.08
CA GLU A 62 -13.19 -4.33 -15.05
C GLU A 62 -13.21 -3.15 -16.02
N HIS A 63 -13.11 -1.94 -15.48
CA HIS A 63 -13.12 -0.73 -16.27
C HIS A 63 -12.25 0.34 -15.63
N TYR A 64 -11.64 1.18 -16.46
CA TYR A 64 -11.09 2.46 -16.05
C TYR A 64 -11.30 3.53 -17.13
N ASP A 65 -11.31 4.79 -16.70
CA ASP A 65 -11.29 5.94 -17.60
C ASP A 65 -9.90 6.07 -18.25
N VAL A 66 -9.84 5.82 -19.56
CA VAL A 66 -8.58 5.81 -20.33
C VAL A 66 -7.91 7.19 -20.32
N GLY A 67 -8.67 8.28 -20.38
CA GLY A 67 -8.12 9.63 -20.42
C GLY A 67 -7.39 9.99 -19.14
N TRP A 68 -8.05 9.78 -17.99
CA TRP A 68 -7.45 10.03 -16.68
C TRP A 68 -6.26 9.10 -16.39
N VAL A 69 -6.36 7.82 -16.76
CA VAL A 69 -5.27 6.84 -16.57
C VAL A 69 -4.06 7.16 -17.43
N GLN A 70 -4.24 7.55 -18.70
CA GLN A 70 -3.12 7.93 -19.58
C GLN A 70 -2.46 9.24 -19.14
N LEU A 71 -3.24 10.23 -18.73
CA LEU A 71 -2.69 11.46 -18.13
C LEU A 71 -1.91 11.14 -16.84
N GLY A 72 -2.46 10.28 -15.98
CA GLY A 72 -1.79 9.81 -14.77
C GLY A 72 -0.48 9.07 -15.06
N LYS A 73 -0.47 8.21 -16.08
CA LYS A 73 0.72 7.49 -16.56
C LYS A 73 1.80 8.45 -17.06
N ALA A 74 1.41 9.48 -17.82
CA ALA A 74 2.31 10.51 -18.28
C ALA A 74 2.91 11.32 -17.13
N LEU A 75 2.09 11.72 -16.15
CA LEU A 75 2.54 12.42 -14.94
C LEU A 75 3.46 11.55 -14.09
N PHE A 76 3.13 10.27 -13.89
CA PHE A 76 3.93 9.33 -13.10
C PHE A 76 5.36 9.18 -13.64
N LYS A 77 5.52 9.23 -14.97
CA LYS A 77 6.81 9.18 -15.68
C LYS A 77 7.46 10.56 -15.87
N SER A 78 6.75 11.65 -15.56
CA SER A 78 7.24 12.99 -15.83
C SER A 78 8.14 13.46 -14.69
N PRO A 79 9.35 13.95 -14.98
CA PRO A 79 10.20 14.54 -13.95
C PRO A 79 9.73 15.95 -13.55
N LEU A 80 8.73 16.52 -14.24
CA LEU A 80 8.18 17.85 -13.95
C LEU A 80 7.52 17.96 -12.57
N LEU A 81 7.40 16.86 -11.83
CA LEU A 81 6.95 16.87 -10.45
C LEU A 81 8.10 17.11 -9.44
N SER A 82 9.38 16.94 -9.81
CA SER A 82 10.53 17.27 -8.94
C SER A 82 11.04 18.68 -9.17
N ALA A 83 11.61 19.33 -8.14
CA ALA A 83 11.99 20.74 -8.22
C ALA A 83 12.95 21.07 -9.37
N ASP A 84 13.86 20.16 -9.69
CA ASP A 84 14.92 20.30 -10.71
C ASP A 84 14.64 19.57 -12.03
N ASN A 85 13.47 18.93 -12.16
CA ASN A 85 13.09 18.11 -13.30
C ASN A 85 14.03 16.91 -13.58
N THR A 86 14.58 16.26 -12.55
CA THR A 86 15.40 15.05 -12.69
C THR A 86 14.74 13.77 -12.17
N THR A 87 13.74 13.88 -11.29
CA THR A 87 13.15 12.74 -10.57
C THR A 87 11.66 12.64 -10.85
N SER A 88 11.17 11.42 -11.12
CA SER A 88 9.75 11.11 -11.31
C SER A 88 9.32 10.00 -10.36
N CYS A 89 8.02 9.69 -10.28
CA CYS A 89 7.57 8.51 -9.54
C CYS A 89 8.19 7.23 -10.12
N ALA A 90 8.30 7.15 -11.45
CA ALA A 90 8.93 6.03 -12.15
C ALA A 90 10.45 5.89 -11.89
N SER A 91 11.12 6.92 -11.35
CA SER A 91 12.53 6.84 -10.97
C SER A 91 12.75 5.91 -9.76
N CYS A 92 11.75 5.79 -8.88
CA CYS A 92 11.79 4.94 -7.68
C CYS A 92 10.83 3.73 -7.75
N HIS A 93 10.02 3.66 -8.81
CA HIS A 93 8.97 2.65 -9.00
C HIS A 93 8.95 2.20 -10.45
N ASP A 94 9.87 1.31 -10.81
CA ASP A 94 10.00 0.73 -12.15
C ASP A 94 8.82 -0.21 -12.44
N LEU A 95 7.89 0.32 -13.21
CA LEU A 95 6.64 -0.36 -13.60
C LEU A 95 6.86 -1.66 -14.38
N TYR A 96 8.03 -1.88 -14.98
CA TYR A 96 8.32 -3.07 -15.78
C TYR A 96 9.13 -4.11 -15.01
N ASN A 97 9.73 -3.73 -13.88
CA ASN A 97 10.54 -4.60 -13.03
C ASN A 97 9.97 -4.62 -11.60
N GLY A 98 8.77 -5.18 -11.43
CA GLY A 98 8.20 -5.42 -10.10
C GLY A 98 7.53 -4.21 -9.43
N GLY A 99 7.77 -2.98 -9.89
CA GLY A 99 7.14 -1.75 -9.40
C GLY A 99 7.87 -1.06 -8.25
N ASP A 100 9.02 -1.58 -7.82
CA ASP A 100 10.02 -0.90 -6.99
C ASP A 100 11.20 -0.44 -7.86
N ASP A 101 12.32 0.00 -7.27
CA ASP A 101 13.50 0.45 -8.03
C ASP A 101 14.66 -0.54 -8.06
N GLY A 102 14.56 -1.68 -7.37
CA GLY A 102 15.64 -2.66 -7.26
C GLY A 102 16.84 -2.21 -6.42
N PHE A 103 16.73 -1.09 -5.67
CA PHE A 103 17.81 -0.57 -4.83
C PHE A 103 17.52 -0.78 -3.33
N PRO A 104 18.57 -0.83 -2.48
CA PRO A 104 18.39 -0.89 -1.03
C PRO A 104 17.56 0.27 -0.48
N VAL A 105 17.82 1.48 -0.99
CA VAL A 105 17.06 2.69 -0.74
C VAL A 105 17.05 3.54 -2.00
N SER A 106 15.96 4.26 -2.24
CA SER A 106 15.81 5.07 -3.45
C SER A 106 16.75 6.27 -3.50
N VAL A 107 17.13 6.64 -4.71
CA VAL A 107 17.92 7.84 -5.01
C VAL A 107 16.98 8.93 -5.50
N GLY A 108 16.86 10.01 -4.73
CA GLY A 108 16.05 11.17 -5.12
C GLY A 108 16.88 12.31 -5.69
N ILE A 109 16.31 13.51 -5.62
CA ILE A 109 16.89 14.75 -6.12
C ILE A 109 18.30 15.01 -5.56
N ASN A 110 19.19 15.54 -6.40
CA ASN A 110 20.59 15.77 -6.07
C ASN A 110 21.35 14.50 -5.61
N GLN A 111 20.93 13.32 -6.07
CA GLN A 111 21.51 12.02 -5.69
C GLN A 111 21.41 11.72 -4.19
N GLN A 112 20.45 12.34 -3.49
CA GLN A 112 20.23 12.08 -2.08
C GLN A 112 19.62 10.70 -1.88
N LEU A 113 20.09 9.97 -0.87
CA LEU A 113 19.55 8.66 -0.52
C LEU A 113 18.37 8.81 0.42
N GLY A 114 17.31 8.06 0.14
CA GLY A 114 16.19 7.85 1.05
C GLY A 114 16.58 7.01 2.26
N ASN A 115 15.62 6.81 3.16
CA ASN A 115 15.82 6.05 4.40
C ASN A 115 15.19 4.66 4.38
N ARG A 116 14.45 4.32 3.32
CA ARG A 116 13.74 3.05 3.17
C ARG A 116 13.77 2.59 1.71
N ASN A 117 13.68 1.28 1.53
CA ASN A 117 13.41 0.67 0.22
C ASN A 117 12.02 1.11 -0.28
N ALA A 118 11.90 1.40 -1.57
CA ALA A 118 10.62 1.74 -2.18
C ALA A 118 9.75 0.48 -2.34
N PRO A 119 8.54 0.42 -1.74
CA PRO A 119 7.65 -0.70 -1.99
C PRO A 119 7.04 -0.61 -3.40
N SER A 120 6.63 -1.74 -3.96
CA SER A 120 5.95 -1.75 -5.26
C SER A 120 4.67 -0.91 -5.28
N VAL A 121 4.47 -0.15 -6.36
CA VAL A 121 3.19 0.53 -6.67
C VAL A 121 2.14 -0.42 -7.27
N ILE A 122 2.55 -1.57 -7.77
CA ILE A 122 1.64 -2.55 -8.36
C ILE A 122 0.80 -3.19 -7.24
N ASN A 123 -0.52 -3.22 -7.41
CA ASN A 123 -1.51 -3.65 -6.42
C ASN A 123 -1.58 -2.76 -5.15
N ALA A 124 -0.90 -1.60 -5.11
CA ALA A 124 -0.83 -0.76 -3.92
C ALA A 124 -2.20 -0.20 -3.48
N VAL A 125 -3.15 -0.08 -4.42
CA VAL A 125 -4.55 0.29 -4.14
C VAL A 125 -5.23 -0.65 -3.13
N PHE A 126 -4.82 -1.91 -3.06
CA PHE A 126 -5.40 -2.90 -2.14
C PHE A 126 -4.74 -2.91 -0.76
N ASN A 127 -3.75 -2.03 -0.53
CA ASN A 127 -3.25 -1.83 0.82
C ASN A 127 -4.25 -1.03 1.65
N PHE A 128 -4.47 -1.42 2.91
CA PHE A 128 -5.30 -0.62 3.82
C PHE A 128 -4.67 0.72 4.20
N ARG A 129 -3.33 0.82 4.06
CA ARG A 129 -2.49 1.99 4.39
C ARG A 129 -1.26 2.01 3.48
N GLN A 130 -0.74 3.19 3.18
CA GLN A 130 0.45 3.37 2.34
C GLN A 130 1.71 3.68 3.17
N PHE A 131 2.88 3.46 2.56
CA PHE A 131 4.20 3.40 3.22
C PHE A 131 4.40 2.24 4.20
N TRP A 132 5.66 1.98 4.55
CA TRP A 132 6.08 0.95 5.50
C TRP A 132 5.50 1.13 6.91
N ASP A 133 5.35 2.36 7.38
CA ASP A 133 4.77 2.69 8.69
C ASP A 133 3.23 2.89 8.63
N GLY A 134 2.64 2.87 7.44
CA GLY A 134 1.21 3.11 7.24
C GLY A 134 0.77 4.54 7.58
N ARG A 135 1.68 5.53 7.50
CA ARG A 135 1.36 6.92 7.86
C ARG A 135 0.33 7.59 6.94
N SER A 136 0.13 7.06 5.73
CA SER A 136 -0.90 7.57 4.81
C SER A 136 -2.10 6.62 4.74
N PRO A 137 -3.33 7.14 4.86
CA PRO A 137 -4.54 6.33 4.82
C PRO A 137 -4.80 5.66 3.46
N ASP A 138 -4.42 6.32 2.36
CA ASP A 138 -4.74 5.91 0.99
C ASP A 138 -3.73 6.50 -0.02
N LEU A 139 -3.90 6.19 -1.31
CA LEU A 139 -3.04 6.68 -2.40
C LEU A 139 -3.18 8.21 -2.59
N THR A 140 -4.38 8.76 -2.46
CA THR A 140 -4.65 10.21 -2.58
C THR A 140 -3.84 11.00 -1.56
N SER A 141 -3.86 10.57 -0.31
CA SER A 141 -3.12 11.20 0.79
C SER A 141 -1.62 10.90 0.75
N GLN A 142 -1.22 9.82 0.07
CA GLN A 142 0.18 9.43 -0.11
C GLN A 142 0.86 10.34 -1.11
N LEU A 143 0.21 10.66 -2.23
CA LEU A 143 0.76 11.32 -3.40
C LEU A 143 1.53 12.63 -3.14
N PRO A 144 1.03 13.60 -2.33
CA PRO A 144 1.78 14.84 -2.10
C PRO A 144 3.08 14.63 -1.29
N LEU A 145 3.19 13.56 -0.51
CA LEU A 145 4.32 13.34 0.40
C LEU A 145 5.68 13.16 -0.32
N PRO A 146 5.84 12.29 -1.34
CA PRO A 146 7.08 12.22 -2.12
C PRO A 146 7.38 13.53 -2.87
N ILE A 147 6.34 14.21 -3.39
CA ILE A 147 6.50 15.50 -4.10
C ILE A 147 7.17 16.54 -3.19
N HIS A 148 6.72 16.63 -1.93
CA HIS A 148 7.22 17.60 -0.97
C HIS A 148 8.48 17.16 -0.20
N ASN A 149 8.85 15.88 -0.25
CA ASN A 149 9.99 15.39 0.52
C ASN A 149 11.32 15.91 -0.08
N PRO A 150 12.17 16.62 0.70
CA PRO A 150 13.43 17.17 0.21
C PRO A 150 14.48 16.12 -0.21
N LEU A 151 14.32 14.87 0.23
CA LEU A 151 15.17 13.74 -0.16
C LEU A 151 14.67 13.04 -1.43
N GLU A 152 13.41 13.28 -1.82
CA GLU A 152 12.78 12.63 -2.98
C GLU A 152 12.65 13.63 -4.12
N MET A 153 11.57 14.42 -4.17
CA MET A 153 11.28 15.32 -5.30
C MET A 153 11.45 16.81 -4.96
N ALA A 154 11.49 17.17 -3.68
CA ALA A 154 11.74 18.51 -3.15
C ALA A 154 10.91 19.66 -3.76
N SER A 155 9.72 19.40 -4.29
CA SER A 155 8.88 20.37 -4.97
C SER A 155 7.62 20.75 -4.18
N ASN A 156 6.79 21.61 -4.76
CA ASN A 156 5.50 22.03 -4.22
C ASN A 156 4.50 22.31 -5.34
N TRP A 157 3.21 22.40 -4.98
CA TRP A 157 2.14 22.57 -5.98
C TRP A 157 2.31 23.79 -6.89
N PRO A 158 2.62 25.00 -6.38
CA PRO A 158 2.91 26.14 -7.26
C PRO A 158 4.00 25.86 -8.30
N GLN A 159 5.09 25.21 -7.92
CA GLN A 159 6.17 24.85 -8.85
C GLN A 159 5.72 23.81 -9.88
N VAL A 160 5.03 22.75 -9.44
CA VAL A 160 4.52 21.69 -10.33
C VAL A 160 3.55 22.29 -11.35
N ILE A 161 2.56 23.06 -10.89
CA ILE A 161 1.55 23.70 -11.73
C ILE A 161 2.22 24.69 -12.70
N GLY A 162 3.17 25.50 -12.22
CA GLY A 162 3.90 26.45 -13.06
C GLY A 162 4.65 25.75 -14.21
N LYS A 163 5.24 24.58 -13.95
CA LYS A 163 5.93 23.79 -14.97
C LYS A 163 4.97 23.09 -15.92
N LEU A 164 3.88 22.50 -15.43
CA LEU A 164 2.89 21.82 -16.27
C LEU A 164 2.17 22.80 -17.20
N ASN A 165 1.88 24.03 -16.76
CA ASN A 165 1.30 25.08 -17.60
C ASN A 165 2.20 25.52 -18.76
N GLN A 166 3.51 25.25 -18.70
CA GLN A 166 4.45 25.52 -19.79
C GLN A 166 4.50 24.38 -20.81
N GLN A 167 3.73 23.30 -20.61
CA GLN A 167 3.70 22.13 -21.47
C GLN A 167 2.34 22.04 -22.18
N PRO A 168 2.26 22.40 -23.48
CA PRO A 168 0.98 22.42 -24.21
C PRO A 168 0.22 21.10 -24.17
N HIS A 169 0.93 19.97 -24.18
CA HIS A 169 0.30 18.64 -24.12
C HIS A 169 -0.40 18.37 -22.77
N PHE A 170 0.17 18.83 -21.64
CA PHE A 170 -0.49 18.69 -20.34
C PHE A 170 -1.68 19.64 -20.23
N VAL A 171 -1.55 20.90 -20.63
CA VAL A 171 -2.66 21.88 -20.64
C VAL A 171 -3.86 21.31 -21.42
N ASN A 172 -3.64 20.90 -22.67
CA ASN A 172 -4.70 20.35 -23.51
C ASN A 172 -5.34 19.08 -22.90
N SER A 173 -4.52 18.20 -22.28
CA SER A 173 -5.04 16.96 -21.67
C SER A 173 -5.89 17.25 -20.44
N PHE A 174 -5.50 18.20 -19.60
CA PHE A 174 -6.28 18.58 -18.42
C PHE A 174 -7.58 19.30 -18.80
N GLU A 175 -7.53 20.25 -19.74
CA GLU A 175 -8.71 20.96 -20.25
C GLU A 175 -9.74 20.02 -20.90
N ALA A 176 -9.26 18.95 -21.56
CA ALA A 176 -10.14 17.93 -22.14
C ALA A 176 -10.84 17.05 -21.10
N LEU A 177 -10.27 16.90 -19.90
CA LEU A 177 -10.76 15.98 -18.86
C LEU A 177 -11.46 16.69 -17.69
N SER A 178 -11.22 17.99 -17.50
CA SER A 178 -11.76 18.77 -16.40
C SER A 178 -11.85 20.26 -16.73
N GLU A 179 -12.98 20.88 -16.39
CA GLU A 179 -13.18 22.34 -16.53
C GLU A 179 -12.18 23.16 -15.69
N ASP A 180 -11.77 22.64 -14.52
CA ASP A 180 -10.78 23.28 -13.65
C ASP A 180 -9.33 23.22 -14.18
N GLY A 181 -9.05 22.43 -15.23
CA GLY A 181 -7.72 22.30 -15.81
C GLY A 181 -6.67 21.76 -14.82
N ILE A 182 -5.48 22.39 -14.80
CA ILE A 182 -4.33 21.95 -13.99
C ILE A 182 -4.46 22.45 -12.53
N THR A 183 -4.93 21.57 -11.65
CA THR A 183 -5.03 21.80 -10.20
C THR A 183 -4.33 20.69 -9.41
N PRO A 184 -3.93 20.92 -8.14
CA PRO A 184 -3.43 19.85 -7.27
C PRO A 184 -4.37 18.64 -7.22
N GLU A 185 -5.67 18.90 -7.18
CA GLU A 185 -6.73 17.90 -7.11
C GLU A 185 -6.77 17.05 -8.38
N ASN A 186 -6.71 17.68 -9.56
CA ASN A 186 -6.73 16.96 -10.83
C ASN A 186 -5.42 16.21 -11.10
N ILE A 187 -4.27 16.77 -10.73
CA ILE A 187 -2.98 16.06 -10.79
C ILE A 187 -3.04 14.80 -9.91
N THR A 188 -3.51 14.96 -8.66
CA THR A 188 -3.67 13.84 -7.73
C THR A 188 -4.67 12.81 -8.28
N LYS A 189 -5.82 13.24 -8.78
CA LYS A 189 -6.85 12.37 -9.37
C LYS A 189 -6.28 11.54 -10.53
N ALA A 190 -5.55 12.16 -11.45
CA ALA A 190 -4.93 11.47 -12.59
C ALA A 190 -3.94 10.40 -12.13
N ILE A 191 -2.98 10.76 -11.27
CA ILE A 191 -1.93 9.83 -10.81
C ILE A 191 -2.53 8.70 -9.96
N VAL A 192 -3.53 8.99 -9.12
CA VAL A 192 -4.23 7.98 -8.33
C VAL A 192 -5.01 7.04 -9.23
N ALA A 193 -5.75 7.54 -10.23
CA ALA A 193 -6.46 6.70 -11.20
C ALA A 193 -5.50 5.75 -11.92
N PHE A 194 -4.33 6.25 -12.34
CA PHE A 194 -3.29 5.41 -12.90
C PHE A 194 -2.81 4.33 -11.92
N GLN A 195 -2.44 4.68 -10.68
CA GLN A 195 -2.02 3.71 -9.67
C GLN A 195 -3.10 2.67 -9.33
N MET A 196 -4.37 3.08 -9.33
CA MET A 196 -5.52 2.19 -9.14
C MET A 196 -5.65 1.18 -10.30
N SER A 197 -5.27 1.57 -11.52
CA SER A 197 -5.26 0.66 -12.67
C SER A 197 -4.09 -0.35 -12.66
N LEU A 198 -3.06 -0.15 -11.81
CA LEU A 198 -1.87 -1.00 -11.74
C LEU A 198 -2.15 -2.30 -10.97
N VAL A 199 -3.02 -3.15 -11.49
CA VAL A 199 -3.34 -4.46 -10.91
C VAL A 199 -2.69 -5.57 -11.73
N SER A 200 -1.96 -6.47 -11.06
CA SER A 200 -1.38 -7.66 -11.70
C SER A 200 -2.48 -8.58 -12.21
N GLU A 201 -2.29 -9.14 -13.41
CA GLU A 201 -3.25 -10.07 -14.01
C GLU A 201 -2.68 -11.50 -14.00
N ASN A 202 -3.55 -12.49 -14.12
CA ASN A 202 -3.18 -13.89 -14.37
C ASN A 202 -2.12 -14.47 -13.40
N THR A 203 -2.21 -14.17 -12.10
CA THR A 203 -1.28 -14.76 -11.13
C THR A 203 -1.59 -16.25 -10.92
N PRO A 204 -0.59 -17.15 -10.92
CA PRO A 204 -0.80 -18.59 -10.72
C PRO A 204 -1.51 -18.92 -9.40
N ILE A 205 -1.21 -18.20 -8.32
CA ILE A 205 -1.89 -18.39 -7.03
C ILE A 205 -3.39 -18.08 -7.13
N ASP A 206 -3.79 -17.02 -7.84
CA ASP A 206 -5.22 -16.68 -7.94
C ASP A 206 -5.97 -17.71 -8.78
N ALA A 207 -5.37 -18.18 -9.88
CA ALA A 207 -5.96 -19.25 -10.69
C ALA A 207 -6.11 -20.57 -9.88
N TYR A 208 -5.14 -20.89 -9.03
CA TYR A 208 -5.20 -22.04 -8.13
C TYR A 208 -6.30 -21.91 -7.09
N LEU A 209 -6.42 -20.75 -6.44
CA LEU A 209 -7.47 -20.45 -5.48
C LEU A 209 -8.87 -20.52 -6.11
N LEU A 210 -9.00 -20.13 -7.39
CA LEU A 210 -10.24 -20.22 -8.17
C LEU A 210 -10.52 -21.63 -8.73
N GLY A 211 -9.74 -22.64 -8.34
CA GLY A 211 -10.02 -24.05 -8.61
C GLY A 211 -9.14 -24.70 -9.69
N ASN A 212 -8.28 -23.95 -10.39
CA ASN A 212 -7.33 -24.54 -11.34
C ASN A 212 -6.13 -25.14 -10.59
N GLN A 213 -6.24 -26.39 -10.18
CA GLN A 213 -5.18 -27.11 -9.46
C GLN A 213 -3.86 -27.19 -10.23
N GLN A 214 -3.89 -27.10 -11.56
CA GLN A 214 -2.69 -27.16 -12.42
C GLN A 214 -1.99 -25.81 -12.55
N ALA A 215 -2.56 -24.73 -12.01
CA ALA A 215 -1.93 -23.41 -12.04
C ALA A 215 -0.66 -23.35 -11.17
N LEU A 216 -0.57 -24.18 -10.14
CA LEU A 216 0.65 -24.36 -9.34
C LEU A 216 1.35 -25.67 -9.69
N THR A 217 2.68 -25.62 -9.82
CA THR A 217 3.51 -26.82 -9.87
C THR A 217 3.42 -27.61 -8.56
N ALA A 218 3.81 -28.88 -8.58
CA ALA A 218 3.83 -29.71 -7.37
C ALA A 218 4.69 -29.10 -6.24
N GLN A 219 5.80 -28.43 -6.60
CA GLN A 219 6.66 -27.71 -5.65
C GLN A 219 5.93 -26.52 -5.04
N GLN A 220 5.29 -25.70 -5.86
CA GLN A 220 4.50 -24.55 -5.41
C GLN A 220 3.33 -24.95 -4.51
N GLN A 221 2.67 -26.08 -4.79
CA GLN A 221 1.63 -26.61 -3.92
C GLN A 221 2.16 -27.06 -2.56
N ARG A 222 3.36 -27.67 -2.50
CA ARG A 222 4.03 -27.95 -1.22
C ARG A 222 4.36 -26.66 -0.48
N GLY A 223 4.91 -25.66 -1.19
CA GLY A 223 5.18 -24.33 -0.66
C GLY A 223 3.93 -23.69 -0.07
N TYR A 224 2.79 -23.73 -0.78
CA TYR A 224 1.52 -23.20 -0.31
C TYR A 224 1.07 -23.86 1.00
N ARG A 225 1.12 -25.20 1.07
CA ARG A 225 0.80 -25.92 2.32
C ARG A 225 1.70 -25.50 3.46
N LYS A 226 3.03 -25.46 3.25
CA LYS A 226 3.99 -24.98 4.26
C LYS A 226 3.70 -23.55 4.69
N PHE A 227 3.41 -22.64 3.76
CA PHE A 227 3.11 -21.24 4.06
C PHE A 227 1.88 -21.09 4.98
N VAL A 228 0.87 -21.95 4.81
CA VAL A 228 -0.29 -22.02 5.69
C VAL A 228 0.06 -22.69 7.02
N GLU A 229 0.63 -23.89 7.01
CA GLU A 229 0.93 -24.72 8.19
C GLU A 229 1.92 -24.05 9.15
N LEU A 230 2.93 -23.36 8.63
CA LEU A 230 3.91 -22.61 9.43
C LEU A 230 3.33 -21.29 9.97
N GLY A 231 2.16 -20.86 9.48
CA GLY A 231 1.45 -19.69 9.98
C GLY A 231 1.83 -18.36 9.33
N CYS A 232 2.55 -18.36 8.20
CA CYS A 232 2.89 -17.12 7.45
C CYS A 232 1.64 -16.33 7.05
N VAL A 233 0.55 -17.04 6.71
CA VAL A 233 -0.77 -16.48 6.41
C VAL A 233 -1.40 -15.69 7.55
N THR A 234 -0.95 -15.86 8.80
CA THR A 234 -1.47 -15.07 9.94
C THR A 234 -1.24 -13.57 9.73
N CYS A 235 -0.14 -13.22 9.05
CA CYS A 235 0.21 -11.85 8.72
C CYS A 235 0.04 -11.54 7.23
N HIS A 236 0.44 -12.48 6.37
CA HIS A 236 0.41 -12.34 4.93
C HIS A 236 -0.83 -13.00 4.33
N GLN A 237 -1.98 -12.37 4.54
CA GLN A 237 -3.31 -12.84 4.11
C GLN A 237 -4.07 -11.80 3.27
N GLY A 238 -5.26 -12.19 2.81
CA GLY A 238 -6.16 -11.36 2.04
C GLY A 238 -5.70 -11.17 0.60
N ARG A 239 -6.25 -10.16 -0.07
CA ARG A 239 -6.09 -9.97 -1.51
C ARG A 239 -4.67 -9.62 -1.91
N ASN A 240 -3.93 -8.89 -1.08
CA ASN A 240 -2.54 -8.51 -1.35
C ASN A 240 -1.51 -9.42 -0.65
N ILE A 241 -1.96 -10.52 0.00
CA ILE A 241 -1.07 -11.44 0.72
C ILE A 241 -0.20 -10.67 1.74
N GLY A 242 -0.88 -9.85 2.55
CA GLY A 242 -0.30 -8.77 3.34
C GLY A 242 -0.94 -7.43 2.97
N GLY A 243 -0.29 -6.34 3.38
CA GLY A 243 -0.76 -4.99 3.09
C GLY A 243 -2.07 -4.60 3.76
N ASN A 244 -2.56 -5.36 4.75
CA ASN A 244 -3.87 -5.19 5.37
C ASN A 244 -3.83 -5.09 6.92
N ILE A 245 -2.67 -5.30 7.55
CA ILE A 245 -2.49 -5.20 8.99
C ILE A 245 -1.13 -4.59 9.36
N TYR A 246 -1.02 -4.16 10.61
CA TYR A 246 0.25 -3.83 11.25
C TYR A 246 0.75 -5.00 12.09
N GLN A 247 2.05 -5.23 12.10
CA GLN A 247 2.69 -6.22 12.96
C GLN A 247 4.07 -5.76 13.42
N LYS A 248 4.45 -6.23 14.61
CA LYS A 248 5.80 -6.03 15.12
C LYS A 248 6.78 -6.87 14.33
N MET A 249 7.81 -6.23 13.79
CA MET A 249 8.97 -6.91 13.22
C MET A 249 9.86 -7.42 14.34
N GLY A 250 10.20 -8.70 14.32
CA GLY A 250 10.96 -9.34 15.40
C GLY A 250 10.12 -9.52 16.66
N ARG A 251 9.05 -10.31 16.54
CA ARG A 251 8.30 -10.81 17.71
C ARG A 251 9.20 -11.62 18.64
N LEU A 252 10.24 -12.24 18.09
CA LEU A 252 11.28 -12.93 18.81
C LEU A 252 12.60 -12.17 18.67
N ASP A 253 13.47 -12.29 19.68
CA ASP A 253 14.80 -11.68 19.69
C ASP A 253 15.80 -12.46 18.81
N ARG A 254 15.41 -12.68 17.55
CA ARG A 254 16.16 -13.43 16.52
C ARG A 254 16.25 -12.66 15.21
N MET A 255 15.70 -11.45 15.13
CA MET A 255 15.84 -10.60 13.95
C MET A 255 17.26 -10.02 13.87
N PRO A 256 17.85 -9.95 12.65
CA PRO A 256 19.10 -9.24 12.44
C PRO A 256 19.03 -7.80 12.95
N LYS A 257 20.02 -7.37 13.74
CA LYS A 257 20.08 -6.02 14.31
C LYS A 257 19.97 -4.91 13.27
N ALA A 258 20.46 -5.13 12.06
CA ALA A 258 20.37 -4.16 10.96
C ALA A 258 18.91 -3.81 10.60
N LEU A 259 17.96 -4.71 10.85
CA LEU A 259 16.52 -4.51 10.63
C LEU A 259 15.81 -3.86 11.83
N LEU A 260 16.54 -3.58 12.92
CA LEU A 260 15.99 -2.99 14.15
C LEU A 260 16.50 -1.54 14.38
N ASN A 261 17.09 -0.92 13.37
CA ASN A 261 17.53 0.48 13.43
C ASN A 261 16.40 1.48 13.15
N ASP A 262 15.35 1.04 12.45
CA ASP A 262 14.16 1.84 12.17
C ASP A 262 13.06 1.48 13.18
N ALA A 263 12.65 2.45 14.01
CA ALA A 263 11.59 2.26 15.00
C ALA A 263 10.17 2.09 14.40
N GLY A 264 10.01 2.21 13.08
CA GLY A 264 8.75 2.02 12.36
C GLY A 264 7.69 3.02 12.80
N ARG A 265 6.50 2.53 13.11
CA ARG A 265 5.33 3.33 13.52
C ARG A 265 5.56 4.21 14.73
N TYR A 266 6.46 3.83 15.63
CA TYR A 266 6.83 4.65 16.78
C TYR A 266 7.24 6.08 16.41
N GLN A 267 7.88 6.27 15.24
CA GLN A 267 8.29 7.60 14.78
C GLN A 267 7.08 8.54 14.58
N LEU A 268 5.92 7.98 14.24
CA LEU A 268 4.66 8.69 14.08
C LEU A 268 3.87 8.79 15.39
N THR A 269 3.72 7.67 16.11
CA THR A 269 2.76 7.59 17.23
C THR A 269 3.37 7.93 18.59
N ARG A 270 4.69 7.81 18.74
CA ARG A 270 5.43 7.92 20.01
C ARG A 270 4.95 6.95 21.10
N ASN A 271 4.14 5.95 20.75
CA ASN A 271 3.72 4.89 21.66
C ASN A 271 4.74 3.77 21.64
N GLU A 272 5.37 3.45 22.78
CA GLU A 272 6.38 2.39 22.90
C GLU A 272 5.90 1.02 22.36
N GLN A 273 4.60 0.75 22.39
CA GLN A 273 4.04 -0.49 21.82
C GLN A 273 4.16 -0.57 20.29
N ASP A 274 4.27 0.58 19.60
CA ASP A 274 4.46 0.67 18.15
C ASP A 274 5.93 0.59 17.72
N LYS A 275 6.87 0.39 18.66
CA LYS A 275 8.29 0.26 18.34
C LYS A 275 8.54 -1.00 17.52
N PHE A 276 9.15 -0.81 16.35
CA PHE A 276 9.38 -1.84 15.33
C PHE A 276 8.09 -2.41 14.71
N VAL A 277 6.95 -1.73 14.88
CA VAL A 277 5.71 -2.11 14.20
C VAL A 277 5.70 -1.48 12.82
N PHE A 278 5.42 -2.29 11.80
CA PHE A 278 5.32 -1.90 10.40
C PHE A 278 4.01 -2.43 9.82
N LYS A 279 3.56 -1.83 8.71
CA LYS A 279 2.59 -2.46 7.82
C LYS A 279 3.25 -3.73 7.27
N VAL A 280 2.56 -4.85 7.40
CA VAL A 280 2.99 -6.10 6.75
C VAL A 280 3.00 -5.86 5.24
N PRO A 281 4.13 -6.00 4.53
CA PRO A 281 4.18 -5.73 3.09
C PRO A 281 3.34 -6.73 2.31
N SER A 282 2.89 -6.34 1.12
CA SER A 282 2.32 -7.28 0.15
C SER A 282 3.41 -8.25 -0.29
N LEU A 283 3.05 -9.52 -0.47
CA LEU A 283 3.94 -10.51 -1.11
C LEU A 283 3.63 -10.70 -2.60
N ARG A 284 2.69 -9.94 -3.16
CA ARG A 284 2.44 -9.97 -4.61
C ARG A 284 3.65 -9.40 -5.33
N ASN A 285 4.08 -10.10 -6.37
CA ASN A 285 5.29 -9.80 -7.14
C ASN A 285 6.61 -9.79 -6.35
N VAL A 286 6.63 -10.31 -5.11
CA VAL A 286 7.81 -10.20 -4.23
C VAL A 286 9.07 -10.80 -4.84
N ALA A 287 8.95 -11.82 -5.68
CA ALA A 287 10.08 -12.43 -6.38
C ALA A 287 10.81 -11.50 -7.37
N HIS A 288 10.26 -10.31 -7.63
CA HIS A 288 10.82 -9.31 -8.54
C HIS A 288 11.13 -7.97 -7.87
N THR A 289 10.99 -7.87 -6.54
CA THR A 289 11.13 -6.61 -5.78
C THR A 289 12.20 -6.75 -4.69
N GLY A 290 13.32 -7.37 -5.06
CA GLY A 290 14.51 -7.39 -4.22
C GLY A 290 15.29 -6.09 -4.40
N PRO A 291 16.06 -5.64 -3.40
CA PRO A 291 16.30 -6.28 -2.11
C PRO A 291 15.16 -6.06 -1.10
N TYR A 292 15.11 -6.92 -0.08
CA TYR A 292 13.96 -7.09 0.81
C TYR A 292 14.06 -6.30 2.12
N PHE A 293 12.89 -6.21 2.78
CA PHE A 293 12.62 -5.45 4.01
C PHE A 293 12.66 -3.93 3.84
N HIS A 294 12.23 -3.21 4.87
CA HIS A 294 12.07 -1.75 4.83
C HIS A 294 13.37 -0.99 4.54
N ASN A 295 14.54 -1.59 4.73
CA ASN A 295 15.84 -0.98 4.50
C ASN A 295 16.61 -1.61 3.32
N GLY A 296 16.00 -2.57 2.61
CA GLY A 296 16.61 -3.22 1.45
C GLY A 296 17.95 -3.90 1.72
N SER A 297 18.20 -4.36 2.95
CA SER A 297 19.50 -4.93 3.35
C SER A 297 19.70 -6.40 2.99
N VAL A 298 18.66 -7.08 2.50
CA VAL A 298 18.70 -8.52 2.22
C VAL A 298 18.44 -8.75 0.74
N VAL A 299 19.42 -9.31 0.02
CA VAL A 299 19.38 -9.44 -1.44
C VAL A 299 18.61 -10.67 -1.90
N GLN A 300 18.81 -11.81 -1.25
CA GLN A 300 18.23 -13.10 -1.69
C GLN A 300 16.87 -13.35 -1.05
N LEU A 301 15.92 -13.86 -1.84
CA LEU A 301 14.57 -14.16 -1.34
C LEU A 301 14.59 -15.29 -0.31
N SER A 302 15.44 -16.30 -0.55
CA SER A 302 15.73 -17.37 0.39
C SER A 302 16.15 -16.86 1.79
N ASP A 303 16.97 -15.82 1.84
CA ASP A 303 17.44 -15.25 3.10
C ASP A 303 16.33 -14.48 3.81
N ALA A 304 15.50 -13.76 3.05
CA ALA A 304 14.33 -13.08 3.60
C ALA A 304 13.32 -14.08 4.22
N ILE A 305 13.11 -15.23 3.57
CA ILE A 305 12.29 -16.33 4.09
C ILE A 305 12.85 -16.86 5.41
N ARG A 306 14.15 -17.16 5.48
CA ARG A 306 14.80 -17.65 6.70
C ARG A 306 14.73 -16.65 7.85
N ILE A 307 15.01 -15.38 7.55
CA ILE A 307 14.95 -14.30 8.55
C ILE A 307 13.53 -14.17 9.11
N MET A 308 12.50 -14.23 8.27
CA MET A 308 11.12 -14.17 8.74
C MET A 308 10.73 -15.42 9.56
N ALA A 309 11.13 -16.61 9.12
CA ALA A 309 10.87 -17.84 9.88
C ALA A 309 11.53 -17.81 11.26
N SER A 310 12.81 -17.41 11.35
CA SER A 310 13.52 -17.36 12.63
C SER A 310 13.04 -16.21 13.52
N GLY A 311 12.90 -15.01 12.95
CA GLY A 311 12.57 -13.78 13.69
C GLY A 311 11.11 -13.64 14.10
N GLN A 312 10.17 -14.23 13.34
CA GLN A 312 8.74 -14.12 13.63
C GLN A 312 8.12 -15.39 14.19
N LEU A 313 8.61 -16.55 13.77
CA LEU A 313 8.03 -17.85 14.11
C LEU A 313 8.95 -18.69 15.02
N GLY A 314 10.23 -18.33 15.11
CA GLY A 314 11.21 -19.05 15.93
C GLY A 314 11.68 -20.36 15.28
N LEU A 315 11.48 -20.47 13.97
CA LEU A 315 11.71 -21.66 13.19
C LEU A 315 13.02 -21.56 12.40
N GLU A 316 13.77 -22.64 12.38
CA GLU A 316 14.89 -22.83 11.47
C GLU A 316 14.41 -23.77 10.35
N LEU A 317 14.34 -23.25 9.13
CA LEU A 317 13.81 -23.99 7.98
C LEU A 317 14.91 -24.78 7.28
N SER A 318 14.57 -25.98 6.80
CA SER A 318 15.46 -26.74 5.91
C SER A 318 15.61 -26.05 4.55
N ASP A 319 16.66 -26.38 3.80
CA ASP A 319 16.86 -25.84 2.45
C ASP A 319 15.71 -26.23 1.51
N GLU A 320 15.15 -27.43 1.69
CA GLU A 320 13.97 -27.89 0.94
C GLU A 320 12.72 -27.06 1.28
N ASP A 321 12.49 -26.75 2.57
CA ASP A 321 11.38 -25.90 2.99
C ASP A 321 11.48 -24.49 2.39
N VAL A 322 12.69 -23.91 2.44
CA VAL A 322 12.95 -22.59 1.86
C VAL A 322 12.75 -22.62 0.35
N SER A 323 13.23 -23.66 -0.34
CA SER A 323 13.05 -23.81 -1.79
C SER A 323 11.57 -23.96 -2.18
N ASP A 324 10.80 -24.76 -1.44
CA ASP A 324 9.35 -24.90 -1.65
C ASP A 324 8.61 -23.56 -1.43
N LEU A 325 8.94 -22.82 -0.37
CA LEU A 325 8.37 -21.50 -0.08
C LEU A 325 8.76 -20.45 -1.14
N GLU A 326 10.01 -20.43 -1.56
CA GLU A 326 10.49 -19.53 -2.60
C GLU A 326 9.77 -19.79 -3.93
N ALA A 327 9.61 -21.06 -4.31
CA ALA A 327 8.82 -21.43 -5.48
C ALA A 327 7.37 -20.92 -5.40
N LEU A 328 6.74 -20.99 -4.21
CA LEU A 328 5.42 -20.39 -3.97
C LEU A 328 5.45 -18.87 -4.17
N LEU A 329 6.45 -18.16 -3.64
CA LEU A 329 6.51 -16.70 -3.78
C LEU A 329 6.64 -16.26 -5.24
N HIS A 330 7.28 -17.06 -6.11
CA HIS A 330 7.24 -16.84 -7.55
C HIS A 330 5.82 -17.00 -8.15
N ALA A 331 4.96 -17.85 -7.58
CA ALA A 331 3.56 -17.98 -8.01
C ALA A 331 2.67 -16.80 -7.58
N PHE A 332 3.18 -15.88 -6.75
CA PHE A 332 2.48 -14.65 -6.38
C PHE A 332 2.69 -13.52 -7.40
N SER A 333 3.55 -13.73 -8.40
CA SER A 333 3.75 -12.85 -9.54
C SER A 333 2.84 -13.24 -10.70
N GLY A 334 2.36 -12.25 -11.44
CA GLY A 334 1.55 -12.46 -12.65
C GLY A 334 2.04 -11.60 -13.80
N GLU A 335 1.17 -11.40 -14.78
CA GLU A 335 1.41 -10.46 -15.86
C GLU A 335 1.43 -9.01 -15.35
N LEU A 336 2.22 -8.17 -16.03
CA LEU A 336 2.20 -6.73 -15.82
C LEU A 336 0.79 -6.17 -16.05
N PRO A 337 0.38 -5.14 -15.29
CA PRO A 337 -0.93 -4.53 -15.44
C PRO A 337 -1.26 -4.14 -16.88
N ARG A 338 -2.50 -4.43 -17.31
CA ARG A 338 -2.99 -4.12 -18.65
C ARG A 338 -2.84 -2.63 -19.02
N SER A 339 -3.05 -1.72 -18.07
CA SER A 339 -2.89 -0.27 -18.26
C SER A 339 -1.46 0.18 -18.57
N LEU A 340 -0.46 -0.68 -18.37
CA LEU A 340 0.91 -0.42 -18.84
C LEU A 340 1.09 -0.72 -20.32
N LYS A 341 0.35 -1.70 -20.86
CA LYS A 341 0.42 -2.16 -22.26
C LYS A 341 -0.36 -1.25 -23.21
N GLU A 342 -1.42 -0.62 -22.71
CA GLU A 342 -2.28 0.34 -23.45
C GLU A 342 -1.76 1.78 -23.42
#